data_AF-A0A7S3YDN6-F1
#
_entry.id   AF-A0A7S3YDN6-F1
#
_cell.length_a   1.000
_cell.length_b   1.000
_cell.length_c   1.000
_cell.angle_alpha   90.00
_cell.angle_beta   90.00
_cell.angle_gamma   90.00
#
_symmetry.space_group_name_H-M   'P 1'
#
loop_
_entity.id
_entity.type
_entity.pdbx_description
1 polymer ?
#
loop_
_entity_poly.entity_id
_entity_poly.type
_entity_poly.pdbx_seq_one_letter_code
_entity_poly.pdbx_strand_id
1 'polypeptide(L)'
;QAAEERAAREKEERRAAKEVRDQMKKEMRKKKREIRTQIEEKGYDIDEDDLELFLERADLDLLSAGAEVLGGPEGLLAIQALLGRAKEERAEEEAEQQEAIARRAREAEEKERAERARKAALTAWSEEELSCLAKAVQKFPAGSQNRWLTISNFIAHMVHTERSKEECIQKYQEIQTAPGSKPKAGGTKVAAGAGGAKAAAGPSARASEEDVWTQDQQAALEEGLKKHPASMDKNERWSAISAGVEGKTKKQCVERFKALRAAAKGAGGAAAPGAPAKSAAAAGGPGPEEWTQEQQLALEEGLKKYPAAMEKNERWKAIAAGVEGKTKKDCISRFKELRAAVQAQKK
;
A
#
# COMPACT_ATOMS: atom_id res chain seq x y z
N GLN A 1 -6.10 -22.77 57.41
CA GLN A 1 -4.78 -22.60 58.05
C GLN A 1 -3.64 -22.98 57.11
N ALA A 2 -3.37 -24.26 56.79
CA ALA A 2 -2.24 -24.63 55.90
C ALA A 2 -2.30 -24.03 54.47
N ALA A 3 -3.49 -23.94 53.85
CA ALA A 3 -3.66 -23.32 52.53
C ALA A 3 -3.51 -21.79 52.56
N GLU A 4 -3.91 -21.17 53.66
CA GLU A 4 -3.85 -19.72 53.88
C GLU A 4 -2.42 -19.26 54.17
N GLU A 5 -1.67 -20.06 54.93
CA GLU A 5 -0.25 -19.85 55.20
C GLU A 5 0.60 -20.02 53.93
N ARG A 6 0.27 -20.98 53.05
CA ARG A 6 0.91 -21.12 51.74
C ARG A 6 0.63 -19.91 50.83
N ALA A 7 -0.62 -19.45 50.78
CA ALA A 7 -0.98 -18.26 50.00
C ALA A 7 -0.32 -16.98 50.54
N ALA A 8 -0.14 -16.87 51.86
CA ALA A 8 0.58 -15.77 52.49
C ALA A 8 2.07 -15.79 52.12
N ARG A 9 2.73 -16.96 52.19
CA ARG A 9 4.13 -17.16 51.78
C ARG A 9 4.36 -16.87 50.30
N GLU A 10 3.49 -17.32 49.40
CA GLU A 10 3.60 -17.05 47.95
C GLU A 10 3.44 -15.55 47.64
N LYS A 11 2.55 -14.86 48.35
CA LYS A 11 2.36 -13.41 48.21
C LYS A 11 3.58 -12.63 48.74
N GLU A 12 4.20 -13.10 49.81
CA GLU A 12 5.44 -12.54 50.35
C GLU A 12 6.62 -12.78 49.40
N GLU A 13 6.78 -13.98 48.86
CA GLU A 13 7.81 -14.33 47.87
C GLU A 13 7.66 -13.49 46.59
N ARG A 14 6.43 -13.28 46.10
CA ARG A 14 6.17 -12.41 44.95
C ARG A 14 6.49 -10.93 45.23
N ARG A 15 6.30 -10.47 46.47
CA ARG A 15 6.68 -9.11 46.90
C ARG A 15 8.20 -8.99 46.98
N ALA A 16 8.87 -9.93 47.63
CA ALA A 16 10.33 -9.99 47.71
C ALA A 16 10.97 -10.07 46.31
N ALA A 17 10.44 -10.92 45.41
CA ALA A 17 10.92 -11.03 44.04
C ALA A 17 10.71 -9.73 43.22
N LYS A 18 9.61 -9.01 43.48
CA LYS A 18 9.39 -7.69 42.88
C LYS A 18 10.38 -6.66 43.43
N GLU A 19 10.62 -6.66 44.73
CA GLU A 19 11.61 -5.76 45.38
C GLU A 19 13.03 -6.00 44.86
N VAL A 20 13.44 -7.27 44.71
CA VAL A 20 14.73 -7.62 44.09
C VAL A 20 14.81 -7.12 42.65
N ARG A 21 13.75 -7.30 41.85
CA ARG A 21 13.69 -6.79 40.46
C ARG A 21 13.75 -5.27 40.40
N ASP A 22 13.02 -4.58 41.28
CA ASP A 22 12.98 -3.13 41.33
C ASP A 22 14.32 -2.55 41.81
N GLN A 23 14.98 -3.21 42.76
CA GLN A 23 16.33 -2.87 43.23
C GLN A 23 17.37 -3.07 42.11
N MET A 24 17.32 -4.20 41.38
CA MET A 24 18.21 -4.45 40.24
C MET A 24 18.03 -3.37 39.15
N LYS A 25 16.78 -3.01 38.80
CA LYS A 25 16.50 -1.92 37.85
C LYS A 25 17.03 -0.57 38.33
N LYS A 26 16.95 -0.29 39.63
CA LYS A 26 17.46 0.93 40.23
C LYS A 26 18.98 1.01 40.14
N GLU A 27 19.69 -0.07 40.47
CA GLU A 27 21.15 -0.15 40.34
C GLU A 27 21.59 -0.04 38.87
N MET A 28 20.89 -0.71 37.94
CA MET A 28 21.13 -0.55 36.50
C MET A 28 21.02 0.92 36.06
N ARG A 29 19.94 1.62 36.43
CA ARG A 29 19.75 3.05 36.10
C ARG A 29 20.83 3.94 36.70
N LYS A 30 21.29 3.62 37.92
CA LYS A 30 22.39 4.33 38.59
C LYS A 30 23.70 4.15 37.82
N LYS A 31 24.04 2.90 37.47
CA LYS A 31 25.25 2.59 36.70
C LYS A 31 25.23 3.18 35.29
N LYS A 32 24.09 3.14 34.59
CA LYS A 32 23.93 3.83 33.29
C LYS A 32 24.21 5.33 33.38
N ARG A 33 23.72 5.99 34.43
CA ARG A 33 23.98 7.42 34.67
C ARG A 33 25.45 7.69 34.98
N GLU A 34 26.07 6.85 35.80
CA GLU A 34 27.49 6.94 36.16
C GLU A 34 28.38 6.84 34.92
N ILE A 35 28.13 5.87 34.04
CA ILE A 35 28.88 5.71 32.77
C ILE A 35 28.68 6.92 31.84
N ARG A 36 27.44 7.42 31.70
CA ARG A 36 27.17 8.62 30.88
C ARG A 36 27.98 9.83 31.36
N THR A 37 27.99 10.08 32.68
CA THR A 37 28.78 11.18 33.27
C THR A 37 30.28 10.97 33.05
N GLN A 38 30.80 9.75 33.22
CA GLN A 38 32.22 9.48 33.01
C GLN A 38 32.66 9.66 31.54
N ILE A 39 31.80 9.34 30.59
CA ILE A 39 32.05 9.53 29.15
C ILE A 39 32.12 11.02 28.82
N GLU A 40 31.18 11.81 29.36
CA GLU A 40 31.14 13.26 29.20
C GLU A 40 32.34 13.96 29.84
N GLU A 41 32.73 13.57 31.07
CA GLU A 41 33.88 14.14 31.79
C GLU A 41 35.22 13.86 31.10
N LYS A 42 35.36 12.68 30.48
CA LYS A 42 36.62 12.27 29.81
C LYS A 42 36.67 12.69 28.34
N GLY A 43 35.57 13.23 27.80
CA GLY A 43 35.49 13.71 26.42
C GLY A 43 35.61 12.60 25.38
N TYR A 44 35.08 11.40 25.67
CA TYR A 44 35.04 10.33 24.67
C TYR A 44 33.98 10.62 23.61
N ASP A 45 34.36 10.53 22.34
CA ASP A 45 33.50 10.75 21.18
C ASP A 45 32.76 9.45 20.84
N ILE A 46 31.63 9.21 21.50
CA ILE A 46 30.72 8.07 21.27
C ILE A 46 29.35 8.64 20.91
N ASP A 47 28.79 8.21 19.79
CA ASP A 47 27.45 8.62 19.36
C ASP A 47 26.39 8.24 20.43
N GLU A 48 25.39 9.10 20.68
CA GLU A 48 24.38 8.84 21.71
C GLU A 48 23.58 7.56 21.44
N ASP A 49 23.31 7.24 20.17
CA ASP A 49 22.62 6.00 19.76
C ASP A 49 23.46 4.75 20.09
N ASP A 50 24.78 4.87 19.96
CA ASP A 50 25.73 3.81 20.29
C ASP A 50 25.86 3.63 21.80
N LEU A 51 25.89 4.74 22.53
CA LEU A 51 25.86 4.74 23.99
C LEU A 51 24.57 4.12 24.51
N GLU A 52 23.42 4.47 23.95
CA GLU A 52 22.13 3.90 24.33
C GLU A 52 22.08 2.40 24.05
N LEU A 53 22.55 1.96 22.87
CA LEU A 53 22.65 0.54 22.53
C LEU A 53 23.56 -0.24 23.50
N PHE A 54 24.73 0.31 23.84
CA PHE A 54 25.62 -0.28 24.84
C PHE A 54 24.93 -0.39 26.21
N LEU A 55 24.28 0.68 26.66
CA LEU A 55 23.61 0.70 27.96
C LEU A 55 22.38 -0.22 27.99
N GLU A 56 21.67 -0.43 26.89
CA GLU A 56 20.55 -1.37 26.78
C GLU A 56 21.00 -2.84 26.83
N ARG A 57 22.15 -3.14 26.22
CA ARG A 57 22.66 -4.51 26.10
C ARG A 57 23.57 -4.95 27.25
N ALA A 58 24.25 -4.01 27.92
CA ALA A 58 25.13 -4.31 29.03
C ALA A 58 24.33 -4.74 30.27
N ASP A 59 24.76 -5.83 30.91
CA ASP A 59 24.24 -6.27 32.20
C ASP A 59 24.89 -5.51 33.37
N LEU A 60 24.43 -5.78 34.59
CA LEU A 60 24.90 -5.06 35.78
C LEU A 60 26.38 -5.28 36.04
N ASP A 61 26.88 -6.48 35.76
CA ASP A 61 28.28 -6.86 35.96
C ASP A 61 29.18 -6.12 34.96
N LEU A 62 28.75 -6.04 33.70
CA LEU A 62 29.45 -5.31 32.66
C LEU A 62 29.40 -3.79 32.86
N LEU A 63 28.28 -3.24 33.32
CA LEU A 63 28.19 -1.82 33.67
C LEU A 63 29.00 -1.48 34.92
N SER A 64 29.11 -2.39 35.88
CA SER A 64 29.94 -2.19 37.07
C SER A 64 31.43 -2.23 36.71
N ALA A 65 31.85 -3.24 35.94
CA ALA A 65 33.23 -3.34 35.43
C ALA A 65 33.57 -2.16 34.51
N GLY A 66 32.65 -1.74 33.64
CA GLY A 66 32.80 -0.55 32.80
C GLY A 66 33.02 0.71 33.63
N ALA A 67 32.23 0.93 34.68
CA ALA A 67 32.38 2.09 35.58
C ALA A 67 33.72 2.12 36.33
N GLU A 68 34.31 0.95 36.62
CA GLU A 68 35.62 0.81 37.26
C GLU A 68 36.79 0.98 36.27
N VAL A 69 36.65 0.44 35.06
CA VAL A 69 37.72 0.35 34.05
C VAL A 69 37.75 1.56 33.11
N LEU A 70 36.67 2.34 33.01
CA LEU A 70 36.60 3.58 32.22
C LEU A 70 37.70 4.61 32.55
N GLY A 71 38.45 4.43 33.65
CA GLY A 71 39.64 5.19 34.00
C GLY A 71 40.88 4.99 33.11
N GLY A 72 40.88 4.03 32.16
CA GLY A 72 42.04 3.75 31.30
C GLY A 72 41.69 3.34 29.86
N PRO A 73 42.70 3.31 28.95
CA PRO A 73 42.53 3.02 27.53
C PRO A 73 42.00 1.60 27.23
N GLU A 74 42.22 0.65 28.15
CA GLU A 74 41.71 -0.72 28.04
C GLU A 74 40.17 -0.79 28.17
N GLY A 75 39.57 0.10 28.96
CA GLY A 75 38.11 0.18 29.11
C GLY A 75 37.40 0.70 27.87
N LEU A 76 38.01 1.68 27.19
CA LEU A 76 37.48 2.20 25.93
C LEU A 76 37.49 1.13 24.82
N LEU A 77 38.57 0.35 24.73
CA LEU A 77 38.68 -0.74 23.77
C LEU A 77 37.63 -1.84 24.02
N ALA A 78 37.36 -2.16 25.29
CA ALA A 78 36.32 -3.11 25.67
C ALA A 78 34.92 -2.62 25.30
N ILE A 79 34.61 -1.34 25.54
CA ILE A 79 33.34 -0.71 25.16
C ILE A 79 33.17 -0.74 23.63
N GLN A 80 34.21 -0.38 22.89
CA GLN A 80 34.17 -0.35 21.42
C GLN A 80 33.98 -1.76 20.81
N ALA A 81 34.58 -2.79 21.40
CA ALA A 81 34.38 -4.18 20.98
C ALA A 81 32.96 -4.69 21.28
N LEU A 82 32.38 -4.30 22.42
CA LEU A 82 30.99 -4.65 22.77
C LEU A 82 29.99 -3.94 21.87
N LEU A 83 30.25 -2.67 21.58
CA LEU A 83 29.45 -1.88 20.66
C LEU A 83 29.49 -2.47 19.24
N GLY A 84 30.66 -2.90 18.76
CA GLY A 84 30.81 -3.60 17.49
C GLY A 84 29.92 -4.85 17.40
N ARG A 85 29.97 -5.72 18.41
CA ARG A 85 29.11 -6.92 18.47
C ARG A 85 27.61 -6.58 18.52
N ALA A 86 27.24 -5.56 19.29
CA ALA A 86 25.84 -5.13 19.38
C ALA A 86 25.33 -4.54 18.06
N LYS A 87 26.18 -3.86 17.30
CA LYS A 87 25.87 -3.36 15.96
C LYS A 87 25.69 -4.49 14.95
N GLU A 88 26.56 -5.50 14.99
CA GLU A 88 26.46 -6.68 14.11
C GLU A 88 25.18 -7.46 14.38
N GLU A 89 24.84 -7.69 15.65
CA GLU A 89 23.59 -8.37 16.04
C GLU A 89 22.35 -7.58 15.58
N ARG A 90 22.34 -6.26 15.78
CA ARG A 90 21.26 -5.40 15.28
C ARG A 90 21.13 -5.47 13.75
N ALA A 91 22.24 -5.47 13.03
CA ALA A 91 22.24 -5.58 11.58
C ALA A 91 21.70 -6.95 11.10
N GLU A 92 22.00 -8.02 11.82
CA GLU A 92 21.47 -9.37 11.55
C GLU A 92 19.96 -9.44 11.84
N GLU A 93 19.50 -8.90 12.98
CA GLU A 93 18.07 -8.80 13.31
C GLU A 93 17.29 -7.97 12.27
N GLU A 94 17.84 -6.83 11.85
CA GLU A 94 17.24 -5.99 10.81
C GLU A 94 17.19 -6.69 9.46
N ALA A 95 18.23 -7.45 9.10
CA ALA A 95 18.26 -8.25 7.88
C ALA A 95 17.21 -9.37 7.91
N GLU A 96 17.08 -10.09 9.03
CA GLU A 96 16.07 -11.14 9.21
C GLU A 96 14.65 -10.54 9.15
N GLN A 97 14.43 -9.39 9.81
CA GLN A 97 13.15 -8.69 9.75
C GLN A 97 12.81 -8.24 8.32
N GLN A 98 13.77 -7.69 7.59
CA GLN A 98 13.59 -7.29 6.19
C GLN A 98 13.28 -8.51 5.30
N GLU A 99 13.97 -9.64 5.50
CA GLU A 99 13.69 -10.88 4.77
C GLU A 99 12.29 -11.42 5.10
N ALA A 100 11.88 -11.39 6.38
CA ALA A 100 10.55 -11.83 6.79
C ALA A 100 9.43 -10.97 6.18
N ILE A 101 9.63 -9.64 6.09
CA ILE A 101 8.71 -8.73 5.40
C ILE A 101 8.66 -9.05 3.91
N ALA A 102 9.82 -9.24 3.28
CA ALA A 102 9.91 -9.58 1.86
C ALA A 102 9.24 -10.93 1.55
N ARG A 103 9.41 -11.94 2.41
CA ARG A 103 8.76 -13.25 2.30
C ARG A 103 7.24 -13.12 2.38
N ARG A 104 6.72 -12.39 3.39
CA ARG A 104 5.29 -12.14 3.54
C ARG A 104 4.71 -11.39 2.34
N ALA A 105 5.45 -10.45 1.76
CA ALA A 105 5.04 -9.73 0.56
C ALA A 105 4.93 -10.67 -0.66
N ARG A 106 5.92 -11.56 -0.86
CA ARG A 106 5.89 -12.56 -1.94
C ARG A 106 4.72 -13.54 -1.79
N GLU A 107 4.51 -14.06 -0.59
CA GLU A 107 3.37 -14.95 -0.29
C GLU A 107 2.02 -14.27 -0.52
N ALA A 108 1.91 -12.98 -0.16
CA ALA A 108 0.70 -12.20 -0.40
C ALA A 108 0.44 -11.97 -1.90
N GLU A 109 1.48 -11.65 -2.68
CA GLU A 109 1.38 -11.48 -4.13
C GLU A 109 1.02 -12.81 -4.82
N GLU A 110 1.62 -13.92 -4.40
CA GLU A 110 1.30 -15.25 -4.93
C GLU A 110 -0.16 -15.62 -4.63
N LYS A 111 -0.64 -15.36 -3.41
CA LYS A 111 -2.02 -15.60 -3.03
C LYS A 111 -3.00 -14.73 -3.81
N GLU A 112 -2.68 -13.46 -4.05
CA GLU A 112 -3.49 -12.56 -4.88
C GLU A 112 -3.52 -13.05 -6.33
N ARG A 113 -2.37 -13.45 -6.89
CA ARG A 113 -2.29 -14.04 -8.23
C ARG A 113 -3.12 -15.32 -8.34
N ALA A 114 -3.05 -16.21 -7.34
CA ALA A 114 -3.82 -17.45 -7.30
C ALA A 114 -5.32 -17.17 -7.17
N GLU A 115 -5.74 -16.19 -6.36
CA GLU A 115 -7.14 -15.79 -6.22
C GLU A 115 -7.67 -15.17 -7.53
N ARG A 116 -6.89 -14.31 -8.17
CA ARG A 116 -7.22 -13.75 -9.48
C ARG A 116 -7.32 -14.83 -10.56
N ALA A 117 -6.41 -15.80 -10.58
CA ALA A 117 -6.45 -16.93 -11.51
C ALA A 117 -7.67 -17.82 -11.26
N ARG A 118 -7.99 -18.13 -10.00
CA ARG A 118 -9.18 -18.88 -9.61
C ARG A 118 -10.46 -18.15 -10.02
N LYS A 119 -10.54 -16.84 -9.77
CA LYS A 119 -11.69 -16.02 -10.16
C LYS A 119 -11.83 -15.96 -11.67
N ALA A 120 -10.73 -15.80 -12.40
CA ALA A 120 -10.73 -15.85 -13.86
C ALA A 120 -11.25 -17.20 -14.37
N ALA A 121 -10.78 -18.31 -13.81
CA ALA A 121 -11.24 -19.66 -14.15
C ALA A 121 -12.73 -19.88 -13.84
N LEU A 122 -13.24 -19.37 -12.71
CA LEU A 122 -14.66 -19.44 -12.36
C LEU A 122 -15.53 -18.65 -13.35
N THR A 123 -15.03 -17.52 -13.85
CA THR A 123 -15.76 -16.68 -14.82
C THR A 123 -15.55 -17.10 -16.28
N ALA A 124 -14.57 -17.96 -16.56
CA ALA A 124 -14.21 -18.37 -17.91
C ALA A 124 -15.35 -19.15 -18.55
N TRP A 125 -15.59 -18.90 -19.84
CA TRP A 125 -16.56 -19.65 -20.63
C TRP A 125 -15.92 -20.94 -21.14
N SER A 126 -16.53 -22.08 -20.85
CA SER A 126 -16.10 -23.37 -21.38
C SER A 126 -16.50 -23.51 -22.86
N GLU A 127 -15.81 -24.39 -23.59
CA GLU A 127 -16.11 -24.67 -25.00
C GLU A 127 -17.52 -25.27 -25.18
N GLU A 128 -17.99 -26.03 -24.19
CA GLU A 128 -19.35 -26.59 -24.13
C GLU A 128 -20.41 -25.50 -23.96
N GLU A 129 -20.16 -24.51 -23.08
CA GLU A 129 -21.03 -23.35 -22.89
C GLU A 129 -21.11 -22.50 -24.18
N LEU A 130 -19.97 -22.26 -24.84
CA LEU A 130 -19.91 -21.52 -26.10
C LEU A 130 -20.66 -22.25 -27.22
N SER A 131 -20.51 -23.58 -27.30
CA SER A 131 -21.22 -24.41 -28.27
C SER A 131 -22.74 -24.40 -28.02
N CYS A 132 -23.16 -24.45 -26.75
CA CYS A 132 -24.58 -24.37 -26.38
C CYS A 132 -25.15 -22.97 -26.67
N LEU A 133 -24.40 -21.90 -26.39
CA LEU A 133 -24.78 -20.53 -26.73
C LEU A 133 -24.98 -20.37 -28.25
N ALA A 134 -24.05 -20.86 -29.07
CA ALA A 134 -24.16 -20.81 -30.53
C ALA A 134 -25.43 -21.54 -31.04
N LYS A 135 -25.70 -22.75 -30.53
CA LYS A 135 -26.92 -23.52 -30.85
C LYS A 135 -28.19 -22.79 -30.39
N ALA A 136 -28.18 -22.24 -29.18
CA ALA A 136 -29.33 -21.55 -28.60
C ALA A 136 -29.68 -20.28 -29.37
N VAL A 137 -28.70 -19.50 -29.81
CA VAL A 137 -28.91 -18.30 -30.63
C VAL A 137 -29.53 -18.64 -31.98
N GLN A 138 -29.13 -19.75 -32.61
CA GLN A 138 -29.74 -20.24 -33.85
C GLN A 138 -31.17 -20.75 -33.63
N LYS A 139 -31.41 -21.48 -32.53
CA LYS A 139 -32.71 -22.07 -32.20
C LYS A 139 -33.76 -21.03 -31.79
N PHE A 140 -33.33 -19.96 -31.12
CA PHE A 140 -34.18 -18.87 -30.66
C PHE A 140 -33.78 -17.58 -31.38
N PRO A 141 -34.38 -17.25 -32.55
CA PRO A 141 -34.03 -16.06 -33.34
C PRO A 141 -34.47 -14.74 -32.69
N ALA A 142 -34.03 -13.61 -33.26
CA ALA A 142 -34.35 -12.27 -32.75
C ALA A 142 -35.87 -12.00 -32.88
N GLY A 143 -36.49 -11.40 -31.84
CA GLY A 143 -37.90 -11.00 -31.90
C GLY A 143 -38.66 -11.00 -30.57
N SER A 144 -38.14 -11.64 -29.51
CA SER A 144 -38.79 -11.68 -28.19
C SER A 144 -37.90 -11.05 -27.10
N GLN A 145 -38.51 -10.28 -26.20
CA GLN A 145 -37.84 -9.69 -25.02
C GLN A 145 -37.25 -10.76 -24.08
N ASN A 146 -37.87 -11.95 -24.03
CA ASN A 146 -37.43 -13.05 -23.18
C ASN A 146 -36.40 -13.97 -23.84
N ARG A 147 -35.95 -13.66 -25.07
CA ARG A 147 -35.00 -14.49 -25.82
C ARG A 147 -33.77 -14.87 -24.99
N TRP A 148 -33.14 -13.89 -24.35
CA TRP A 148 -31.90 -14.10 -23.61
C TRP A 148 -32.09 -14.89 -22.30
N LEU A 149 -33.27 -14.76 -21.67
CA LEU A 149 -33.63 -15.59 -20.52
C LEU A 149 -33.82 -17.05 -20.94
N THR A 150 -34.47 -17.30 -22.08
CA THR A 150 -34.61 -18.66 -22.64
C THR A 150 -33.27 -19.27 -23.03
N ILE A 151 -32.35 -18.48 -23.62
CA ILE A 151 -30.99 -18.91 -23.97
C ILE A 151 -30.19 -19.27 -22.71
N SER A 152 -30.23 -18.41 -21.69
CA SER A 152 -29.59 -18.65 -20.39
C SER A 152 -30.09 -19.96 -19.74
N ASN A 153 -31.41 -20.14 -19.64
CA ASN A 153 -32.00 -21.38 -19.10
C ASN A 153 -31.62 -22.62 -19.94
N PHE A 154 -31.53 -22.49 -21.26
CA PHE A 154 -31.11 -23.58 -22.13
C PHE A 154 -29.67 -24.00 -21.86
N ILE A 155 -28.76 -23.05 -21.68
CA ILE A 155 -27.35 -23.33 -21.32
C ILE A 155 -27.29 -23.99 -19.94
N ALA A 156 -28.02 -23.46 -18.96
CA ALA A 156 -28.08 -24.04 -17.62
C ALA A 156 -28.61 -25.48 -17.61
N HIS A 157 -29.60 -25.80 -18.46
CA HIS A 157 -30.12 -27.16 -18.59
C HIS A 157 -29.16 -28.12 -19.32
N MET A 158 -28.33 -27.63 -20.24
CA MET A 158 -27.44 -28.47 -21.05
C MET A 158 -26.09 -28.72 -20.39
N VAL A 159 -25.52 -27.71 -19.72
CA VAL A 159 -24.14 -27.70 -19.20
C VAL A 159 -24.12 -27.55 -17.67
N HIS A 160 -25.28 -27.56 -17.01
CA HIS A 160 -25.44 -27.43 -15.55
C HIS A 160 -24.68 -26.23 -14.94
N THR A 161 -24.53 -25.18 -15.74
CA THR A 161 -23.81 -23.95 -15.41
C THR A 161 -24.76 -22.77 -15.53
N GLU A 162 -24.89 -22.03 -14.43
CA GLU A 162 -25.77 -20.87 -14.39
C GLU A 162 -25.05 -19.67 -15.00
N ARG A 163 -25.48 -19.27 -16.20
CA ARG A 163 -25.09 -18.01 -16.83
C ARG A 163 -26.29 -17.10 -16.88
N SER A 164 -26.12 -15.86 -16.45
CA SER A 164 -27.16 -14.85 -16.54
C SER A 164 -27.47 -14.47 -18.00
N LYS A 165 -28.66 -13.90 -18.22
CA LYS A 165 -29.04 -13.40 -19.55
C LYS A 165 -28.08 -12.28 -20.01
N GLU A 166 -27.60 -11.44 -19.08
CA GLU A 166 -26.61 -10.39 -19.34
C GLU A 166 -25.27 -10.97 -19.80
N GLU A 167 -24.76 -12.01 -19.14
CA GLU A 167 -23.52 -12.69 -19.55
C GLU A 167 -23.64 -13.33 -20.94
N CYS A 168 -24.79 -13.93 -21.24
CA CYS A 168 -25.05 -14.51 -22.57
C CYS A 168 -25.06 -13.44 -23.67
N ILE A 169 -25.66 -12.27 -23.41
CA ILE A 169 -25.65 -11.14 -24.35
C ILE A 169 -24.22 -10.66 -24.59
N GLN A 170 -23.48 -10.43 -23.50
CA GLN A 170 -22.12 -9.91 -23.57
C GLN A 170 -21.21 -10.86 -24.33
N LYS A 171 -21.26 -12.17 -24.02
CA LYS A 171 -20.43 -13.16 -24.69
C LYS A 171 -20.81 -13.33 -26.16
N TYR A 172 -22.10 -13.29 -26.48
CA TYR A 172 -22.54 -13.32 -27.87
C TYR A 172 -22.02 -12.11 -28.66
N GLN A 173 -22.13 -10.90 -28.10
CA GLN A 173 -21.60 -9.68 -28.74
C GLN A 173 -20.09 -9.78 -28.96
N GLU A 174 -19.34 -10.25 -27.96
CA GLU A 174 -17.88 -10.48 -28.05
C GLU A 174 -17.51 -11.44 -29.18
N ILE A 175 -18.24 -12.55 -29.33
CA ILE A 175 -18.02 -13.53 -30.41
C ILE A 175 -18.34 -12.92 -31.79
N GLN A 176 -19.35 -12.03 -31.87
CA GLN A 176 -19.74 -11.37 -33.12
C GLN A 176 -18.76 -10.24 -33.51
N THR A 177 -18.14 -9.57 -32.55
CA THR A 177 -17.18 -8.48 -32.80
C THR A 177 -15.75 -9.00 -33.01
N ALA A 178 -15.46 -10.26 -32.66
CA ALA A 178 -14.18 -10.89 -32.90
C ALA A 178 -13.88 -11.04 -34.42
N PRO A 179 -12.74 -10.53 -34.92
CA PRO A 179 -12.38 -10.61 -36.34
C PRO A 179 -12.02 -12.05 -36.75
N GLY A 180 -13.02 -12.84 -37.15
CA GLY A 180 -12.83 -14.21 -37.64
C GLY A 180 -14.07 -15.11 -37.61
N SER A 181 -15.09 -14.77 -36.83
CA SER A 181 -16.28 -15.62 -36.66
C SER A 181 -17.38 -15.30 -37.69
N LYS A 182 -17.22 -15.77 -38.94
CA LYS A 182 -18.36 -15.92 -39.86
C LYS A 182 -19.05 -17.26 -39.60
N PRO A 183 -20.34 -17.30 -39.24
CA PRO A 183 -21.10 -18.54 -39.32
C PRO A 183 -21.26 -18.94 -40.79
N LYS A 184 -20.82 -20.17 -41.11
CA LYS A 184 -21.01 -20.81 -42.41
C LYS A 184 -22.51 -21.06 -42.61
N ALA A 185 -23.18 -20.14 -43.28
CA ALA A 185 -24.52 -20.36 -43.81
C ALA A 185 -24.45 -21.39 -44.93
N GLY A 186 -24.76 -22.65 -44.62
CA GLY A 186 -25.05 -23.68 -45.61
C GLY A 186 -26.49 -23.52 -46.09
N GLY A 187 -26.69 -22.74 -47.15
CA GLY A 187 -27.96 -22.69 -47.88
C GLY A 187 -28.01 -23.75 -48.97
N THR A 188 -29.04 -24.60 -48.95
CA THR A 188 -29.61 -25.18 -50.18
C THR A 188 -30.75 -24.27 -50.61
N LYS A 189 -30.66 -23.77 -51.84
CA LYS A 189 -31.53 -22.78 -52.47
C LYS A 189 -32.62 -23.46 -53.28
N VAL A 190 -33.85 -22.92 -53.23
CA VAL A 190 -34.73 -22.62 -54.39
C VAL A 190 -35.51 -21.35 -54.03
N ALA A 191 -35.21 -20.18 -54.61
CA ALA A 191 -35.86 -19.54 -55.78
C ALA A 191 -37.39 -19.42 -55.62
N ALA A 192 -38.07 -18.28 -55.76
CA ALA A 192 -37.87 -17.06 -56.55
C ALA A 192 -38.45 -15.83 -55.80
N GLY A 193 -37.84 -14.63 -55.89
CA GLY A 193 -38.24 -13.54 -56.81
C GLY A 193 -39.03 -12.47 -56.02
N ALA A 194 -39.04 -11.16 -56.27
CA ALA A 194 -38.38 -10.24 -57.18
C ALA A 194 -38.53 -8.81 -56.56
N GLY A 195 -37.61 -7.89 -56.91
CA GLY A 195 -37.71 -6.43 -56.68
C GLY A 195 -37.36 -5.95 -55.27
N GLY A 196 -36.51 -4.96 -55.00
CA GLY A 196 -35.85 -3.93 -55.81
C GLY A 196 -35.42 -2.79 -54.87
N ALA A 197 -34.10 -2.51 -54.80
CA ALA A 197 -33.39 -1.23 -54.57
C ALA A 197 -34.01 -0.14 -53.64
N LYS A 198 -33.33 0.56 -52.73
CA LYS A 198 -31.91 0.75 -52.39
C LYS A 198 -31.91 1.53 -51.05
N ALA A 199 -31.25 1.02 -50.01
CA ALA A 199 -30.82 1.85 -48.87
C ALA A 199 -29.32 2.13 -49.03
N ALA A 200 -28.95 3.36 -48.67
CA ALA A 200 -27.60 3.88 -48.63
C ALA A 200 -26.67 3.03 -47.74
N ALA A 201 -25.40 2.96 -48.12
CA ALA A 201 -24.29 2.55 -47.25
C ALA A 201 -23.08 3.44 -47.55
N GLY A 202 -22.76 4.34 -46.61
CA GLY A 202 -21.48 4.24 -45.91
C GLY A 202 -21.79 3.85 -44.45
N PRO A 203 -20.81 3.77 -43.52
CA PRO A 203 -19.37 3.86 -43.69
C PRO A 203 -18.58 2.81 -42.85
N SER A 204 -17.25 2.94 -42.90
CA SER A 204 -16.32 2.73 -41.77
C SER A 204 -15.86 1.31 -41.39
N ALA A 205 -14.64 1.00 -41.82
CA ALA A 205 -13.68 0.11 -41.19
C ALA A 205 -13.38 0.61 -39.74
N ARG A 206 -13.59 -0.23 -38.71
CA ARG A 206 -12.69 -1.23 -38.08
C ARG A 206 -11.75 -0.65 -37.02
N ALA A 207 -12.03 -0.98 -35.75
CA ALA A 207 -11.12 -0.83 -34.61
C ALA A 207 -11.31 -2.05 -33.68
N SER A 208 -10.23 -2.82 -33.43
CA SER A 208 -10.06 -3.72 -32.29
C SER A 208 -8.63 -4.29 -32.22
N GLU A 209 -7.72 -3.54 -31.58
CA GLU A 209 -6.39 -3.98 -31.09
C GLU A 209 -6.20 -3.51 -29.64
N GLU A 210 -6.95 -4.08 -28.70
CA GLU A 210 -6.94 -3.63 -27.30
C GLU A 210 -5.84 -4.29 -26.45
N ASP A 211 -5.04 -3.41 -25.85
CA ASP A 211 -4.11 -3.57 -24.71
C ASP A 211 -2.66 -4.03 -24.94
N VAL A 212 -2.07 -3.64 -26.08
CA VAL A 212 -0.62 -3.38 -26.15
C VAL A 212 -0.42 -1.88 -26.34
N TRP A 213 0.43 -1.26 -25.53
CA TRP A 213 0.85 0.14 -25.72
C TRP A 213 2.04 0.16 -26.66
N THR A 214 1.84 0.70 -27.87
CA THR A 214 2.95 0.90 -28.80
C THR A 214 3.80 2.10 -28.39
N GLN A 215 5.02 2.17 -28.89
CA GLN A 215 5.92 3.29 -28.65
C GLN A 215 5.33 4.61 -29.15
N ASP A 216 4.61 4.58 -30.28
CA ASP A 216 3.95 5.76 -30.85
C ASP A 216 2.77 6.24 -30.01
N GLN A 217 1.95 5.31 -29.47
CA GLN A 217 0.86 5.64 -28.55
C GLN A 217 1.39 6.22 -27.23
N GLN A 218 2.52 5.71 -26.74
CA GLN A 218 3.19 6.22 -25.55
C GLN A 218 3.74 7.64 -25.80
N ALA A 219 4.38 7.88 -26.94
CA ALA A 219 4.88 9.20 -27.33
C ALA A 219 3.73 10.22 -27.47
N ALA A 220 2.62 9.83 -28.11
CA ALA A 220 1.43 10.66 -28.26
C ALA A 220 0.77 11.02 -26.90
N LEU A 221 0.76 10.08 -25.94
CA LEU A 221 0.28 10.34 -24.58
C LEU A 221 1.16 11.37 -23.86
N GLU A 222 2.48 11.23 -23.96
CA GLU A 222 3.43 12.16 -23.35
C GLU A 222 3.38 13.56 -23.97
N GLU A 223 3.22 13.64 -25.28
CA GLU A 223 3.02 14.90 -26.00
C GLU A 223 1.71 15.57 -25.59
N GLY A 224 0.61 14.81 -25.50
CA GLY A 224 -0.67 15.31 -25.00
C GLY A 224 -0.60 15.80 -23.56
N LEU A 225 0.16 15.12 -22.69
CA LEU A 225 0.37 15.53 -21.30
C LEU A 225 1.21 16.81 -21.16
N LYS A 226 2.12 17.07 -22.10
CA LYS A 226 2.89 18.33 -22.19
C LYS A 226 2.04 19.48 -22.71
N LYS A 227 1.20 19.23 -23.73
CA LYS A 227 0.33 20.24 -24.36
C LYS A 227 -0.86 20.63 -23.49
N HIS A 228 -1.41 19.70 -22.71
CA HIS A 228 -2.57 19.93 -21.86
C HIS A 228 -2.19 19.85 -20.37
N PRO A 229 -1.83 20.99 -19.74
CA PRO A 229 -1.38 21.03 -18.35
C PRO A 229 -2.50 20.71 -17.37
N ALA A 230 -2.11 20.37 -16.13
CA ALA A 230 -3.05 20.02 -15.05
C ALA A 230 -3.91 21.20 -14.54
N SER A 231 -3.65 22.42 -15.03
CA SER A 231 -4.46 23.61 -14.79
C SER A 231 -5.72 23.69 -15.66
N MET A 232 -5.80 22.88 -16.72
CA MET A 232 -6.99 22.78 -17.59
C MET A 232 -8.08 21.92 -16.93
N ASP A 233 -9.33 22.10 -17.36
CA ASP A 233 -10.43 21.25 -16.89
C ASP A 233 -10.12 19.75 -17.12
N LYS A 234 -10.47 18.94 -16.13
CA LYS A 234 -10.09 17.52 -16.09
C LYS A 234 -10.72 16.74 -17.24
N ASN A 235 -11.99 16.98 -17.54
CA ASN A 235 -12.71 16.23 -18.56
C ASN A 235 -12.27 16.66 -19.97
N GLU A 236 -12.05 17.96 -20.17
CA GLU A 236 -11.54 18.51 -21.42
C GLU A 236 -10.09 18.05 -21.70
N ARG A 237 -9.22 18.11 -20.70
CA ARG A 237 -7.83 17.64 -20.76
C ARG A 237 -7.74 16.20 -21.23
N TRP A 238 -8.45 15.29 -20.56
CA TRP A 238 -8.39 13.87 -20.93
C TRP A 238 -9.07 13.58 -22.26
N SER A 239 -10.04 14.41 -22.67
CA SER A 239 -10.65 14.34 -24.00
C SER A 239 -9.65 14.69 -25.10
N ALA A 240 -8.95 15.80 -24.94
CA ALA A 240 -7.95 16.26 -25.91
C ALA A 240 -6.76 15.29 -25.99
N ILE A 241 -6.30 14.77 -24.85
CA ILE A 241 -5.23 13.77 -24.80
C ILE A 241 -5.65 12.48 -25.50
N SER A 242 -6.83 11.94 -25.23
CA SER A 242 -7.28 10.72 -25.90
C SER A 242 -7.53 10.89 -27.40
N ALA A 243 -7.84 12.10 -27.85
CA ALA A 243 -8.03 12.37 -29.27
C ALA A 243 -6.71 12.28 -30.06
N GLY A 244 -5.57 12.50 -29.40
CA GLY A 244 -4.24 12.35 -30.01
C GLY A 244 -3.64 10.94 -29.90
N VAL A 245 -4.20 10.06 -29.07
CA VAL A 245 -3.69 8.70 -28.88
C VAL A 245 -4.57 7.72 -29.65
N GLU A 246 -4.12 7.32 -30.84
CA GLU A 246 -4.88 6.47 -31.75
C GLU A 246 -5.23 5.12 -31.10
N GLY A 247 -6.52 4.80 -31.09
CA GLY A 247 -7.04 3.54 -30.54
C GLY A 247 -7.08 3.46 -29.02
N LYS A 248 -6.76 4.54 -28.27
CA LYS A 248 -6.85 4.55 -26.79
C LYS A 248 -7.91 5.51 -26.27
N THR A 249 -8.65 5.05 -25.27
CA THR A 249 -9.71 5.82 -24.63
C THR A 249 -9.18 6.77 -23.56
N LYS A 250 -10.00 7.76 -23.17
CA LYS A 250 -9.74 8.66 -22.01
C LYS A 250 -9.33 7.87 -20.77
N LYS A 251 -10.04 6.77 -20.49
CA LYS A 251 -9.80 5.92 -19.33
C LYS A 251 -8.42 5.25 -19.38
N GLN A 252 -8.06 4.68 -20.53
CA GLN A 252 -6.76 4.04 -20.74
C GLN A 252 -5.60 5.04 -20.62
N CYS A 253 -5.75 6.26 -21.16
CA CYS A 253 -4.76 7.32 -21.02
C CYS A 253 -4.53 7.72 -19.55
N VAL A 254 -5.61 7.84 -18.76
CA VAL A 254 -5.55 8.13 -17.32
C VAL A 254 -4.86 7.00 -16.55
N GLU A 255 -5.20 5.75 -16.84
CA GLU A 255 -4.62 4.57 -16.17
C GLU A 255 -3.12 4.44 -16.47
N ARG A 256 -2.71 4.65 -17.73
CA ARG A 256 -1.30 4.67 -18.12
C ARG A 256 -0.53 5.81 -17.45
N PHE A 257 -1.09 7.01 -17.40
CA PHE A 257 -0.48 8.14 -16.68
C PHE A 257 -0.28 7.86 -15.19
N LYS A 258 -1.26 7.20 -14.54
CA LYS A 258 -1.11 6.78 -13.13
C LYS A 258 0.04 5.78 -12.95
N ALA A 259 0.18 4.82 -13.87
CA ALA A 259 1.27 3.84 -13.84
C ALA A 259 2.64 4.51 -14.02
N LEU A 260 2.78 5.45 -14.96
CA LEU A 260 4.01 6.22 -15.17
C LEU A 260 4.39 7.05 -13.93
N ARG A 261 3.41 7.69 -13.28
CA ARG A 261 3.65 8.45 -12.05
C ARG A 261 4.04 7.55 -10.87
N ALA A 262 3.48 6.35 -10.79
CA ALA A 262 3.87 5.37 -9.79
C ALA A 262 5.32 4.88 -10.02
N ALA A 263 5.70 4.60 -11.28
CA ALA A 263 7.05 4.21 -11.65
C ALA A 263 8.08 5.33 -11.37
N ALA A 264 7.75 6.59 -11.68
CA ALA A 264 8.62 7.74 -11.39
C ALA A 264 8.79 8.00 -9.87
N LYS A 265 7.82 7.59 -9.05
CA LYS A 265 7.89 7.71 -7.58
C LYS A 265 8.76 6.61 -6.94
N GLY A 266 9.00 5.49 -7.64
CA GLY A 266 9.84 4.40 -7.17
C GLY A 266 11.34 4.57 -7.47
N ALA A 267 11.72 5.46 -8.40
CA ALA A 267 13.10 5.57 -8.90
C ALA A 267 13.90 6.77 -8.36
N GLY A 268 13.40 7.49 -7.36
CA GLY A 268 14.08 8.69 -6.81
C GLY A 268 14.27 8.62 -5.30
N GLY A 269 15.42 8.13 -4.85
CA GLY A 269 15.80 8.20 -3.44
C GLY A 269 17.08 7.44 -3.08
N ALA A 270 18.24 7.88 -3.58
CA ALA A 270 19.55 7.53 -3.01
C ALA A 270 20.57 8.68 -3.20
N ALA A 271 21.12 9.16 -2.06
CA ALA A 271 22.33 9.96 -1.80
C ALA A 271 22.44 11.42 -2.33
N ALA A 272 23.05 12.42 -1.68
CA ALA A 272 23.59 12.69 -0.32
C ALA A 272 23.99 14.22 -0.26
N PRO A 273 24.92 14.75 0.58
CA PRO A 273 24.71 15.77 1.62
C PRO A 273 25.37 17.16 1.36
N GLY A 274 25.11 18.16 2.23
CA GLY A 274 25.88 19.42 2.27
C GLY A 274 25.26 20.54 3.13
N ALA A 275 25.92 20.86 4.25
CA ALA A 275 25.68 21.90 5.27
C ALA A 275 25.77 23.38 4.72
N PRO A 276 25.53 24.50 5.46
CA PRO A 276 25.77 24.70 6.90
C PRO A 276 24.74 25.49 7.72
N ALA A 277 24.99 25.41 9.03
CA ALA A 277 24.30 26.06 10.14
C ALA A 277 24.33 27.60 10.10
N LYS A 278 23.27 28.20 10.67
CA LYS A 278 23.39 29.40 11.52
C LYS A 278 22.57 29.20 12.80
N SER A 279 23.25 29.46 13.91
CA SER A 279 22.79 29.41 15.30
C SER A 279 21.82 30.55 15.64
N ALA A 280 20.83 30.29 16.50
CA ALA A 280 20.73 30.92 17.83
C ALA A 280 19.41 30.60 18.57
N ALA A 281 19.57 30.23 19.86
CA ALA A 281 18.72 30.51 21.02
C ALA A 281 17.48 29.63 21.34
N ALA A 282 17.70 28.71 22.28
CA ALA A 282 16.97 28.54 23.55
C ALA A 282 15.45 28.27 23.55
N ALA A 283 15.08 26.99 23.70
CA ALA A 283 14.23 26.45 24.79
C ALA A 283 14.04 24.94 24.53
N GLY A 284 14.14 24.12 25.58
CA GLY A 284 14.18 22.65 25.46
C GLY A 284 12.93 22.03 24.83
N GLY A 285 13.14 21.00 24.01
CA GLY A 285 12.09 20.15 23.45
C GLY A 285 12.65 18.78 23.01
N PRO A 286 11.91 17.68 23.22
CA PRO A 286 12.34 16.30 22.97
C PRO A 286 12.39 15.98 21.48
N GLY A 287 13.13 14.94 21.12
CA GLY A 287 13.46 14.51 19.76
C GLY A 287 12.28 14.19 18.82
N PRO A 288 12.57 13.87 17.56
CA PRO A 288 11.61 13.91 16.44
C PRO A 288 10.43 12.91 16.51
N GLU A 289 10.44 11.95 17.43
CA GLU A 289 9.38 10.92 17.55
C GLU A 289 8.32 11.16 18.63
N GLU A 290 8.55 12.02 19.63
CA GLU A 290 7.54 12.28 20.66
C GLU A 290 6.66 13.47 20.27
N TRP A 291 5.34 13.27 20.27
CA TRP A 291 4.37 14.36 20.08
C TRP A 291 4.38 15.25 21.31
N THR A 292 4.85 16.49 21.18
CA THR A 292 4.79 17.46 22.28
C THR A 292 3.35 17.90 22.52
N GLN A 293 3.07 18.45 23.72
CA GLN A 293 1.74 18.97 24.05
C GLN A 293 1.33 20.12 23.12
N GLU A 294 2.29 20.95 22.71
CA GLU A 294 2.08 22.06 21.76
C GLU A 294 1.72 21.55 20.36
N GLN A 295 2.43 20.52 19.87
CA GLN A 295 2.11 19.87 18.59
C GLN A 295 0.73 19.19 18.61
N GLN A 296 0.39 18.55 19.74
CA GLN A 296 -0.90 17.92 19.94
C GLN A 296 -2.04 18.95 19.95
N LEU A 297 -1.87 20.07 20.64
CA LEU A 297 -2.82 21.18 20.64
C LEU A 297 -2.99 21.79 19.24
N ALA A 298 -1.88 22.01 18.51
CA ALA A 298 -1.91 22.52 17.15
C ALA A 298 -2.64 21.58 16.16
N LEU A 299 -2.47 20.26 16.33
CA LEU A 299 -3.21 19.26 15.56
C LEU A 299 -4.72 19.33 15.84
N GLU A 300 -5.11 19.44 17.11
CA GLU A 300 -6.51 19.54 17.51
C GLU A 300 -7.17 20.84 17.05
N GLU A 301 -6.46 21.96 17.11
CA GLU A 301 -6.92 23.24 16.57
C GLU A 301 -7.08 23.16 15.04
N GLY A 302 -6.11 22.58 14.34
CA GLY A 302 -6.19 22.34 12.90
C GLY A 302 -7.38 21.45 12.52
N LEU A 303 -7.66 20.40 13.30
CA LEU A 303 -8.80 19.51 13.07
C LEU A 303 -10.16 20.19 13.29
N LYS A 304 -10.25 21.15 14.21
CA LYS A 304 -11.44 21.99 14.44
C LYS A 304 -11.60 23.04 13.32
N LYS A 305 -10.49 23.66 12.92
CA LYS A 305 -10.44 24.74 11.92
C LYS A 305 -10.72 24.25 10.50
N TYR A 306 -10.26 23.03 10.17
CA TYR A 306 -10.44 22.42 8.85
C TYR A 306 -11.37 21.20 8.94
N PRO A 307 -12.68 21.37 8.71
CA PRO A 307 -13.66 20.29 8.83
C PRO A 307 -13.52 19.24 7.73
N ALA A 308 -14.08 18.04 7.96
CA ALA A 308 -14.00 16.91 7.05
C ALA A 308 -14.74 17.11 5.70
N ALA A 309 -15.53 18.19 5.57
CA ALA A 309 -16.17 18.59 4.33
C ALA A 309 -15.21 19.21 3.31
N MET A 310 -14.02 19.67 3.75
CA MET A 310 -12.98 20.21 2.88
C MET A 310 -12.26 19.10 2.10
N GLU A 311 -11.67 19.44 0.94
CA GLU A 311 -10.87 18.52 0.14
C GLU A 311 -9.77 17.86 0.98
N LYS A 312 -9.70 16.53 0.92
CA LYS A 312 -8.91 15.70 1.83
C LYS A 312 -7.42 16.03 1.74
N ASN A 313 -6.89 16.29 0.56
CA ASN A 313 -5.47 16.52 0.37
C ASN A 313 -5.05 17.89 0.95
N GLU A 314 -5.81 18.93 0.66
CA GLU A 314 -5.65 20.31 1.11
C GLU A 314 -5.88 20.45 2.61
N ARG A 315 -6.93 19.82 3.16
CA ARG A 315 -7.21 19.79 4.60
C ARG A 315 -5.99 19.36 5.40
N TRP A 316 -5.42 18.21 5.06
CA TRP A 316 -4.28 17.68 5.79
C TRP A 316 -2.97 18.43 5.53
N LYS A 317 -2.86 19.12 4.38
CA LYS A 317 -1.73 20.01 4.09
C LYS A 317 -1.80 21.27 4.96
N ALA A 318 -3.00 21.85 5.13
CA ALA A 318 -3.23 23.01 5.97
C ALA A 318 -3.06 22.69 7.47
N ILE A 319 -3.50 21.50 7.91
CA ILE A 319 -3.27 21.03 9.29
C ILE A 319 -1.76 20.85 9.56
N ALA A 320 -1.04 20.17 8.66
CA ALA A 320 0.40 19.94 8.84
C ALA A 320 1.22 21.23 8.82
N ALA A 321 0.78 22.26 8.07
CA ALA A 321 1.43 23.56 8.07
C ALA A 321 1.37 24.28 9.44
N GLY A 322 0.40 23.92 10.29
CA GLY A 322 0.26 24.46 11.64
C GLY A 322 0.92 23.63 12.74
N VAL A 323 1.43 22.43 12.43
CA VAL A 323 2.09 21.56 13.41
C VAL A 323 3.59 21.55 13.16
N GLU A 324 4.34 22.26 14.00
CA GLU A 324 5.77 22.45 13.84
C GLU A 324 6.52 21.10 13.89
N GLY A 325 7.38 20.87 12.90
CA GLY A 325 8.21 19.66 12.80
C GLY A 325 7.47 18.37 12.43
N LYS A 326 6.15 18.41 12.18
CA LYS A 326 5.37 17.21 11.80
C LYS A 326 4.85 17.29 10.38
N THR A 327 4.92 16.17 9.67
CA THR A 327 4.44 16.09 8.29
C THR A 327 2.95 15.76 8.25
N LYS A 328 2.38 15.95 7.06
CA LYS A 328 1.04 15.48 6.72
C LYS A 328 0.79 14.02 7.08
N LYS A 329 1.79 13.14 6.88
CA LYS A 329 1.67 11.71 7.18
C LYS A 329 1.54 11.49 8.69
N ASP A 330 2.29 12.25 9.48
CA ASP A 330 2.32 12.15 10.94
C ASP A 330 1.00 12.63 11.55
N CYS A 331 0.47 13.78 11.09
CA CYS A 331 -0.83 14.28 11.53
C CYS A 331 -1.97 13.28 11.23
N ILE A 332 -1.91 12.57 10.09
CA ILE A 332 -2.92 11.56 9.72
C ILE A 332 -2.80 10.32 10.60
N SER A 333 -1.59 9.81 10.84
CA SER A 333 -1.37 8.67 11.72
C SER A 333 -1.85 8.96 13.14
N ARG A 334 -1.47 10.12 13.69
CA ARG A 334 -1.88 10.53 15.03
C ARG A 334 -3.40 10.68 15.17
N PHE A 335 -4.06 11.25 14.16
CA PHE A 335 -5.52 11.33 14.15
C PHE A 335 -6.21 9.95 14.15
N LYS A 336 -5.63 8.94 13.47
CA LYS A 336 -6.18 7.58 13.47
C LYS A 336 -6.06 6.93 14.85
N GLU A 337 -4.93 7.11 15.54
CA GLU A 337 -4.72 6.64 16.91
C GLU A 337 -5.74 7.27 17.88
N LEU A 338 -5.92 8.59 17.81
CA LEU A 338 -6.90 9.31 18.65
C LEU A 338 -8.33 8.80 18.40
N ARG A 339 -8.70 8.59 17.13
CA ARG A 339 -10.02 8.04 16.80
C ARG A 339 -10.20 6.62 17.34
N ALA A 340 -9.18 5.79 17.26
CA ALA A 340 -9.21 4.42 17.80
C ALA A 340 -9.34 4.43 19.34
N ALA A 341 -8.59 5.28 20.03
CA ALA A 341 -8.68 5.45 21.48
C ALA A 341 -10.08 5.93 21.92
N VAL A 342 -10.67 6.91 21.22
CA VAL A 342 -12.05 7.38 21.51
C VAL A 342 -13.11 6.31 21.24
N GLN A 343 -12.91 5.47 20.22
CA GLN A 343 -13.82 4.35 19.94
C GLN A 343 -13.68 3.23 20.97
N ALA A 344 -12.47 2.98 21.48
CA ALA A 344 -12.21 2.00 22.52
C ALA A 344 -12.84 2.37 23.87
N GLN A 345 -12.93 3.67 24.20
CA GLN A 345 -13.61 4.14 25.42
C GLN A 345 -15.15 4.11 25.32
N LYS A 346 -15.72 3.89 24.13
CA LYS A 346 -17.16 3.79 23.91
C LYS A 346 -17.68 2.34 23.86
N LYS A 347 -16.80 1.35 24.00
CA LYS A 347 -17.13 -0.06 24.15
C LYS A 347 -17.08 -0.47 25.61
#